data_AF-A0A7I9XNF2-F1
#
_entry.id   AF-A0A7I9XNF2-F1
#
_cell.length_a   1.000
_cell.length_b   1.000
_cell.length_c   1.000
_cell.angle_alpha   90.00
_cell.angle_beta   90.00
_cell.angle_gamma   90.00
#
_symmetry.space_group_name_H-M   'P 1'
#
loop_
_entity.id
_entity.type
_entity.pdbx_description
1 polymer ?
#
loop_
_entity_poly.entity_id
_entity_poly.type
_entity_poly.pdbx_seq_one_letter_code
_entity_poly.pdbx_strand_id
1 'polypeptide(L)'
;MARESWKSDRNCTYWLSAEFLLERNPNGGGVIAARALLISLMFYLPAIWLYAWASSGWTCDPDMDAFGSVVAQTIPWFGAVFAAVYAALYTRYSAQWTYLAGVYNQMMATQSEIEASGQKPNELEKVQLWKAGFAEDAQDLHLARKKMFAPAVKAVLEDPGVAAKFDQYTTGGPARREQLLDDVKKVIPG
;
A
#
# COMPACT_ATOMS: atom_id res chain seq x y z
N MET A 1 -22.19 11.73 11.02
CA MET A 1 -21.84 10.50 11.77
C MET A 1 -21.15 9.49 10.83
N ALA A 2 -20.13 9.94 10.09
CA ALA A 2 -19.51 9.18 8.98
C ALA A 2 -17.96 9.18 9.07
N ARG A 3 -17.42 9.30 10.28
CA ARG A 3 -15.96 9.30 10.54
C ARG A 3 -15.38 7.91 10.81
N GLU A 4 -16.20 6.87 10.87
CA GLU A 4 -15.79 5.57 11.40
C GLU A 4 -15.71 4.42 10.38
N SER A 5 -16.38 4.47 9.23
CA SER A 5 -16.42 3.30 8.33
C SER A 5 -15.11 3.03 7.57
N TRP A 6 -14.24 4.03 7.37
CA TRP A 6 -12.94 3.83 6.70
C TRP A 6 -11.84 3.29 7.64
N LYS A 7 -12.08 3.28 8.96
CA LYS A 7 -11.17 2.72 9.97
C LYS A 7 -11.61 1.36 10.51
N SER A 8 -12.72 0.82 10.01
CA SER A 8 -13.46 -0.29 10.62
C SER A 8 -13.18 -1.67 10.03
N ASP A 9 -12.08 -1.85 9.30
CA ASP A 9 -11.52 -3.17 8.98
C ASP A 9 -10.08 -3.26 9.46
N ARG A 10 -9.85 -2.89 10.74
CA ARG A 10 -8.61 -3.24 11.47
C ARG A 10 -8.62 -4.73 11.79
N ASN A 11 -8.65 -5.53 10.74
CA ASN A 11 -8.71 -6.98 10.76
C ASN A 11 -7.31 -7.55 11.05
N CYS A 12 -7.22 -8.84 11.39
CA CYS A 12 -5.95 -9.51 11.64
C CYS A 12 -4.95 -9.34 10.48
N THR A 13 -5.44 -9.24 9.24
CA THR A 13 -4.63 -9.00 8.04
C THR A 13 -3.85 -7.70 8.09
N TYR A 14 -4.45 -6.61 8.60
CA TYR A 14 -3.81 -5.30 8.71
C TYR A 14 -2.56 -5.35 9.61
N TRP A 15 -2.68 -6.05 10.73
CA TRP A 15 -1.59 -6.22 11.69
C TRP A 15 -0.55 -7.24 11.20
N LEU A 16 -1.01 -8.39 10.69
CA LEU A 16 -0.15 -9.45 10.17
C LEU A 16 0.61 -9.04 8.91
N SER A 17 0.09 -8.12 8.10
CA SER A 17 0.79 -7.60 6.92
C SER A 17 1.58 -6.31 7.20
N ALA A 18 1.54 -5.80 8.43
CA ALA A 18 2.11 -4.52 8.82
C ALA A 18 1.66 -3.35 7.91
N GLU A 19 0.39 -3.35 7.49
CA GLU A 19 -0.19 -2.34 6.59
C GLU A 19 -0.22 -0.94 7.20
N PHE A 20 -0.23 -0.82 8.53
CA PHE A 20 -0.10 0.47 9.22
C PHE A 20 1.14 1.28 8.82
N LEU A 21 2.21 0.62 8.34
CA LEU A 21 3.40 1.32 7.82
C LEU A 21 3.13 2.07 6.51
N LEU A 22 2.16 1.60 5.71
CA LEU A 22 1.74 2.21 4.45
C LEU A 22 0.84 3.42 4.64
N GLU A 23 0.25 3.61 5.83
CA GLU A 23 -0.52 4.82 6.15
C GLU A 23 0.40 6.03 6.31
N ARG A 24 1.60 5.84 6.85
CA ARG A 24 2.53 6.95 7.14
C ARG A 24 3.56 7.17 6.05
N ASN A 25 3.91 6.14 5.29
CA ASN A 25 4.98 6.20 4.31
C ASN A 25 4.48 5.78 2.92
N PRO A 26 4.91 6.45 1.83
CA PRO A 26 4.59 6.03 0.48
C PRO A 26 5.22 4.65 0.18
N ASN A 27 4.41 3.71 -0.31
CA ASN A 27 4.77 2.30 -0.49
C ASN A 27 6.06 2.10 -1.31
N GLY A 28 7.22 1.81 -0.72
CA GLY A 28 8.48 1.69 -1.48
C GLY A 28 9.46 0.72 -0.85
N GLY A 29 10.64 0.56 -1.46
CA GLY A 29 11.63 -0.45 -1.04
C GLY A 29 11.94 -0.44 0.46
N GLY A 30 12.18 0.73 1.06
CA GLY A 30 12.43 0.84 2.50
C GLY A 30 11.23 0.42 3.38
N VAL A 31 10.01 0.75 2.98
CA VAL A 31 8.79 0.34 3.69
C VAL A 31 8.55 -1.16 3.54
N ILE A 32 8.82 -1.72 2.36
CA ILE A 32 8.72 -3.16 2.10
C ILE A 32 9.71 -3.94 2.96
N ALA A 33 10.97 -3.46 3.06
CA ALA A 33 11.97 -4.07 3.93
C ALA A 33 11.56 -4.02 5.41
N ALA A 34 11.05 -2.87 5.89
CA ALA A 34 10.57 -2.73 7.25
C ALA A 34 9.38 -3.65 7.55
N ARG A 35 8.42 -3.75 6.62
CA ARG A 35 7.29 -4.69 6.73
C ARG A 35 7.78 -6.13 6.75
N ALA A 36 8.66 -6.51 5.84
CA ALA A 36 9.23 -7.85 5.81
C ALA A 36 9.92 -8.20 7.13
N LEU A 37 10.71 -7.28 7.69
CA LEU A 37 11.38 -7.46 8.97
C LEU A 37 10.39 -7.70 10.11
N LEU A 38 9.36 -6.85 10.22
CA LEU A 38 8.34 -6.98 11.27
C LEU A 38 7.58 -8.29 11.15
N ILE A 39 7.13 -8.64 9.95
CA ILE A 39 6.40 -9.89 9.70
C ILE A 39 7.29 -11.09 10.05
N SER A 40 8.55 -11.09 9.62
CA SER A 40 9.49 -12.16 9.96
C SER A 40 9.71 -12.27 11.46
N LEU A 41 9.86 -11.16 12.19
CA LEU A 41 9.98 -11.17 13.65
C LEU A 41 8.71 -11.70 14.33
N MET A 42 7.53 -11.32 13.83
CA MET A 42 6.25 -11.78 14.37
C MET A 42 6.08 -13.30 14.30
N PHE A 43 6.63 -13.97 13.29
CA PHE A 43 6.60 -15.43 13.19
C PHE A 43 7.80 -16.10 13.85
N TYR A 44 8.98 -15.48 13.77
CA TYR A 44 10.23 -16.05 14.27
C TYR A 44 10.30 -16.08 15.81
N LEU A 45 9.94 -14.98 16.48
CA LEU A 45 10.05 -14.89 17.94
C LEU A 45 9.14 -15.91 18.67
N PRO A 46 7.85 -16.05 18.31
CA PRO A 46 7.00 -17.07 18.92
C PRO A 46 7.47 -18.49 18.59
N ALA A 47 7.96 -18.74 17.36
CA ALA A 47 8.45 -20.06 16.97
C ALA A 47 9.65 -20.50 17.81
N ILE A 48 10.62 -19.61 18.04
CA ILE A 48 11.78 -19.91 18.89
C ILE A 48 11.38 -20.03 20.35
N TRP A 49 10.49 -19.16 20.83
CA TRP A 49 10.02 -19.25 22.20
C TRP A 49 9.33 -20.60 22.46
N LEU A 50 8.47 -21.06 21.55
CA LEU A 50 7.85 -22.39 21.60
C LEU A 50 8.88 -23.52 21.51
N TYR A 51 9.88 -23.40 20.64
CA TYR A 51 10.94 -24.40 20.53
C TYR A 51 11.77 -24.49 21.82
N ALA A 52 12.20 -23.36 22.37
CA ALA A 52 12.95 -23.28 23.61
C ALA A 52 12.15 -23.87 24.77
N TRP A 53 10.87 -23.50 24.90
CA TRP A 53 9.97 -24.02 25.92
C TRP A 53 9.70 -25.52 25.81
N ALA A 54 9.50 -26.04 24.59
CA ALA A 54 9.36 -27.48 24.36
C ALA A 54 10.67 -28.23 24.68
N SER A 55 11.83 -27.64 24.36
CA SER A 55 13.14 -28.23 24.60
C SER A 55 13.57 -28.23 26.07
N SER A 56 13.05 -27.30 26.90
CA SER A 56 13.34 -27.23 28.33
C SER A 56 12.53 -28.22 29.18
N GLY A 57 11.73 -29.08 28.54
CA GLY A 57 10.82 -29.98 29.25
C GLY A 57 9.60 -29.25 29.84
N TRP A 58 9.16 -28.15 29.21
CA TRP A 58 7.96 -27.39 29.58
C TRP A 58 8.07 -26.63 30.90
N THR A 59 9.29 -26.38 31.38
CA THR A 59 9.54 -25.56 32.57
C THR A 59 9.26 -24.08 32.28
N CYS A 60 8.70 -23.38 33.25
CA CYS A 60 8.40 -21.94 33.14
C CYS A 60 9.61 -21.04 33.49
N ASP A 61 10.77 -21.62 33.79
CA ASP A 61 11.97 -20.86 34.14
C ASP A 61 12.67 -20.40 32.85
N PRO A 62 12.76 -19.08 32.61
CA PRO A 62 13.34 -18.56 31.40
C PRO A 62 14.88 -18.68 31.44
N ASP A 63 15.43 -19.65 30.71
CA ASP A 63 16.87 -19.78 30.50
C ASP A 63 17.32 -18.91 29.31
N MET A 64 17.95 -17.78 29.63
CA MET A 64 18.44 -16.82 28.63
C MET A 64 19.64 -17.34 27.83
N ASP A 65 20.47 -18.21 28.41
CA ASP A 65 21.64 -18.78 27.74
C ASP A 65 21.20 -19.82 26.71
N ALA A 66 20.23 -20.66 27.08
CA ALA A 66 19.58 -21.59 26.14
C ALA A 66 18.89 -20.85 24.99
N PHE A 67 18.18 -19.76 25.28
CA PHE A 67 17.56 -18.92 24.26
C PHE A 67 18.58 -18.32 23.28
N GLY A 68 19.69 -17.77 23.79
CA GLY A 68 20.76 -17.20 22.97
C GLY A 68 21.42 -18.25 22.05
N SER A 69 21.64 -19.46 22.56
CA SER A 69 22.16 -20.58 21.78
C SER A 69 21.20 -21.01 20.66
N VAL A 70 19.90 -21.11 20.94
CA VAL A 70 18.90 -21.43 19.92
C VAL A 70 18.86 -20.35 18.84
N VAL A 71 18.82 -19.07 19.22
CA VAL A 71 18.85 -17.96 18.27
C VAL A 71 20.08 -18.04 17.36
N ALA A 72 21.28 -18.29 17.92
CA ALA A 72 22.50 -18.41 17.13
C ALA A 72 22.41 -19.53 16.07
N GLN A 73 21.78 -20.65 16.42
CA GLN A 73 21.56 -21.78 15.51
C GLN A 73 20.45 -21.50 14.48
N THR A 74 19.45 -20.68 14.81
CA THR A 74 18.28 -20.46 13.97
C THR A 74 18.30 -19.17 13.15
N ILE A 75 19.32 -18.31 13.32
CA ILE A 75 19.50 -17.08 12.50
C ILE A 75 19.40 -17.34 10.98
N PRO A 76 19.97 -18.42 10.41
CA PRO A 76 19.81 -18.70 8.98
C PRO A 76 18.34 -18.87 8.56
N TRP A 77 17.51 -19.46 9.42
CA TRP A 77 16.06 -19.61 9.18
C TRP A 77 15.34 -18.27 9.20
N PHE A 78 15.74 -17.36 10.09
CA PHE A 78 15.24 -15.99 10.06
C PHE A 78 15.55 -15.31 8.71
N GLY A 79 16.78 -15.45 8.24
CA GLY A 79 17.19 -14.91 6.94
C GLY A 79 16.35 -15.46 5.78
N ALA A 80 16.08 -16.77 5.78
CA ALA A 80 15.23 -17.40 4.77
C ALA A 80 13.78 -16.90 4.81
N VAL A 81 13.18 -16.82 6.00
CA VAL A 81 11.82 -16.28 6.19
C VAL A 81 11.76 -14.81 5.75
N PHE A 82 12.74 -14.00 6.14
CA PHE A 82 12.84 -12.61 5.71
C PHE A 82 12.95 -12.47 4.20
N ALA A 83 13.85 -13.21 3.56
CA ALA A 83 14.01 -13.17 2.11
C ALA A 83 12.71 -13.56 1.38
N ALA A 84 12.02 -14.61 1.85
CA ALA A 84 10.76 -15.05 1.28
C ALA A 84 9.65 -13.99 1.42
N VAL A 85 9.47 -13.43 2.62
CA VAL A 85 8.46 -12.38 2.86
C VAL A 85 8.79 -11.12 2.08
N TYR A 86 10.06 -10.69 2.07
CA TYR A 86 10.51 -9.53 1.30
C TYR A 86 10.24 -9.71 -0.19
N ALA A 87 10.60 -10.87 -0.76
CA ALA A 87 10.36 -11.17 -2.16
C ALA A 87 8.85 -11.15 -2.48
N ALA A 88 8.00 -11.74 -1.63
CA ALA A 88 6.56 -11.74 -1.83
C ALA A 88 5.96 -10.33 -1.82
N LEU A 89 6.32 -9.50 -0.83
CA LEU A 89 5.86 -8.12 -0.73
C LEU A 89 6.37 -7.26 -1.89
N TYR A 90 7.64 -7.45 -2.28
CA TYR A 90 8.23 -6.71 -3.39
C TYR A 90 7.57 -7.07 -4.72
N THR A 91 7.31 -8.36 -4.98
CA THR A 91 6.58 -8.82 -6.16
C THR A 91 5.19 -8.21 -6.23
N ARG A 92 4.46 -8.19 -5.10
CA ARG A 92 3.14 -7.53 -5.03
C ARG A 92 3.25 -6.04 -5.33
N TYR A 93 4.20 -5.33 -4.72
CA TYR A 93 4.43 -3.91 -5.01
C TYR A 93 4.74 -3.66 -6.49
N SER A 94 5.62 -4.47 -7.09
CA SER A 94 5.99 -4.35 -8.51
C SER A 94 4.78 -4.54 -9.43
N ALA A 95 3.92 -5.51 -9.13
CA ALA A 95 2.68 -5.74 -9.87
C ALA A 95 1.72 -4.55 -9.76
N GLN A 96 1.51 -4.03 -8.54
CA GLN A 96 0.66 -2.84 -8.30
C GLN A 96 1.18 -1.61 -9.04
N TRP A 97 2.49 -1.39 -8.99
CA TRP A 97 3.14 -0.28 -9.68
C TRP A 97 2.99 -0.38 -11.20
N THR A 98 3.26 -1.57 -11.75
CA THR A 98 3.17 -1.84 -13.20
C THR A 98 1.74 -1.66 -13.69
N TYR A 99 0.76 -2.16 -12.94
CA TYR A 99 -0.65 -1.98 -13.22
C TYR A 99 -1.01 -0.49 -13.31
N LEU A 100 -0.71 0.29 -12.27
CA LEU A 100 -1.11 1.70 -12.21
C LEU A 100 -0.42 2.54 -13.29
N ALA A 101 0.87 2.28 -13.55
CA ALA A 101 1.61 2.90 -14.65
C ALA A 101 1.00 2.54 -16.02
N GLY A 102 0.59 1.28 -16.20
CA GLY A 102 -0.09 0.82 -17.41
C GLY A 102 -1.41 1.55 -17.65
N VAL A 103 -2.25 1.64 -16.61
CA VAL A 103 -3.53 2.38 -16.67
C VAL A 103 -3.29 3.84 -17.03
N TYR A 104 -2.32 4.50 -16.40
CA TYR A 104 -1.97 5.89 -16.71
C TYR A 104 -1.55 6.07 -18.17
N ASN A 105 -0.67 5.20 -18.67
CA ASN A 105 -0.18 5.28 -20.06
C ASN A 105 -1.31 5.07 -21.07
N GLN A 106 -2.18 4.09 -20.85
CA GLN A 106 -3.36 3.86 -21.68
C GLN A 106 -4.29 5.07 -21.67
N MET A 107 -4.55 5.63 -20.48
CA MET A 107 -5.38 6.81 -20.31
C MET A 107 -4.83 8.04 -21.04
N MET A 108 -3.51 8.22 -21.05
CA MET A 108 -2.86 9.31 -21.80
C MET A 108 -2.90 9.06 -23.32
N ALA A 109 -2.68 7.83 -23.76
CA ALA A 109 -2.77 7.48 -25.19
C ALA A 109 -4.19 7.73 -25.73
N THR A 110 -5.22 7.26 -25.02
CA THR A 110 -6.62 7.48 -25.39
C THR A 110 -6.99 8.97 -25.38
N GLN A 111 -6.48 9.76 -24.43
CA GLN A 111 -6.70 11.21 -24.43
C GLN A 111 -6.12 11.86 -25.69
N SER A 112 -4.89 11.52 -26.07
CA SER A 112 -4.25 12.05 -27.27
C SER A 112 -5.04 11.70 -28.55
N GLU A 113 -5.58 10.49 -28.66
CA GLU A 113 -6.41 10.07 -29.80
C GLU A 113 -7.72 10.86 -29.87
N ILE A 114 -8.38 11.07 -28.73
CA ILE A 114 -9.61 11.86 -28.65
C ILE A 114 -9.34 13.31 -29.03
N GLU A 115 -8.25 13.91 -28.55
CA GLU A 115 -7.84 15.26 -28.94
C GLU A 115 -7.55 15.36 -30.44
N ALA A 116 -6.88 14.37 -31.02
CA ALA A 116 -6.62 14.33 -32.46
C ALA A 116 -7.91 14.22 -33.31
N SER A 117 -8.99 13.67 -32.74
CA SER A 117 -10.31 13.64 -33.37
C SER A 117 -11.09 14.97 -33.27
N GLY A 118 -10.52 15.98 -32.60
CA GLY A 118 -11.13 17.29 -32.38
C GLY A 118 -12.11 17.33 -31.21
N GLN A 119 -12.23 16.24 -30.45
CA GLN A 119 -13.04 16.18 -29.23
C GLN A 119 -12.19 16.58 -28.02
N LYS A 120 -12.86 17.04 -26.95
CA LYS A 120 -12.20 17.37 -25.69
C LYS A 120 -12.35 16.20 -24.71
N PRO A 121 -11.26 15.49 -24.34
CA PRO A 121 -11.35 14.31 -23.48
C PRO A 121 -12.00 14.61 -22.13
N ASN A 122 -11.73 15.79 -21.56
CA ASN A 122 -12.26 16.19 -20.26
C ASN A 122 -13.77 16.50 -20.28
N GLU A 123 -14.42 16.57 -21.45
CA GLU A 123 -15.88 16.73 -21.55
C GLU A 123 -16.58 15.36 -21.72
N LEU A 124 -15.83 14.28 -21.95
CA LEU A 124 -16.39 12.95 -22.14
C LEU A 124 -16.54 12.22 -20.81
N GLU A 125 -17.79 11.93 -20.44
CA GLU A 125 -18.15 11.27 -19.18
C GLU A 125 -17.36 9.97 -18.94
N LYS A 126 -17.16 9.15 -19.98
CA LYS A 126 -16.41 7.89 -19.86
C LYS A 126 -14.94 8.11 -19.48
N VAL A 127 -14.32 9.16 -20.02
CA VAL A 127 -12.93 9.53 -19.70
C VAL A 127 -12.85 10.07 -18.29
N GLN A 128 -13.82 10.89 -17.87
CA GLN A 128 -13.90 11.41 -16.50
C GLN A 128 -14.03 10.28 -15.48
N LEU A 129 -14.89 9.29 -15.75
CA LEU A 129 -15.07 8.12 -14.88
C LEU A 129 -13.79 7.28 -14.80
N TRP A 130 -13.12 7.06 -15.93
CA TRP A 130 -11.87 6.30 -15.95
C TRP A 130 -10.76 7.01 -15.17
N LYS A 131 -10.65 8.33 -15.33
CA LYS A 131 -9.76 9.20 -14.55
C LYS A 131 -10.04 9.14 -13.05
N ALA A 132 -11.31 9.14 -12.66
CA ALA A 132 -11.71 9.00 -11.26
C ALA A 132 -11.29 7.63 -10.70
N GLY A 133 -11.51 6.54 -11.45
CA GLY A 133 -11.05 5.20 -11.09
C GLY A 133 -9.53 5.12 -10.92
N PHE A 134 -8.75 5.75 -11.80
CA PHE A 134 -7.29 5.84 -11.65
C PHE A 134 -6.87 6.49 -10.33
N ALA A 135 -7.53 7.58 -9.93
CA ALA A 135 -7.23 8.25 -8.67
C ALA A 135 -7.62 7.39 -7.44
N GLU A 136 -8.74 6.68 -7.52
CA GLU A 136 -9.19 5.72 -6.50
C GLU A 136 -8.19 4.57 -6.35
N ASP A 137 -7.83 3.91 -7.45
CA ASP A 137 -6.86 2.81 -7.46
C ASP A 137 -5.49 3.27 -6.94
N ALA A 138 -5.05 4.48 -7.30
CA ALA A 138 -3.81 5.04 -6.78
C ALA A 138 -3.82 5.14 -5.25
N GLN A 139 -4.96 5.51 -4.65
CA GLN A 139 -5.11 5.57 -3.20
C GLN A 139 -5.10 4.17 -2.58
N ASP A 140 -5.90 3.25 -3.11
CA ASP A 140 -6.08 1.90 -2.56
C ASP A 140 -4.84 1.02 -2.69
N LEU A 141 -4.02 1.27 -3.70
CA LEU A 141 -2.73 0.62 -3.87
C LEU A 141 -1.61 1.27 -3.04
N HIS A 142 -1.91 2.31 -2.27
CA HIS A 142 -0.95 3.12 -1.50
C HIS A 142 0.15 3.76 -2.38
N LEU A 143 -0.19 4.05 -3.64
CA LEU A 143 0.72 4.62 -4.63
C LEU A 143 0.49 6.11 -4.88
N ALA A 144 -0.65 6.68 -4.50
CA ALA A 144 -1.01 8.08 -4.73
C ALA A 144 0.04 9.08 -4.22
N ARG A 145 0.70 8.77 -3.10
CA ARG A 145 1.74 9.63 -2.50
C ARG A 145 3.13 9.43 -3.10
N LYS A 146 3.27 8.62 -4.16
CA LYS A 146 4.55 8.49 -4.86
C LYS A 146 4.80 9.70 -5.73
N LYS A 147 6.02 10.23 -5.68
CA LYS A 147 6.43 11.41 -6.46
C LYS A 147 6.06 11.34 -7.95
N MET A 148 6.07 10.15 -8.54
CA MET A 148 5.69 9.96 -9.94
C MET A 148 4.17 9.98 -10.21
N PHE A 149 3.33 9.55 -9.25
CA PHE A 149 1.88 9.47 -9.43
C PHE A 149 1.16 10.67 -8.80
N ALA A 150 1.72 11.25 -7.74
CA ALA A 150 1.15 12.36 -7.00
C ALA A 150 0.74 13.54 -7.92
N PRO A 151 1.59 14.06 -8.81
CA PRO A 151 1.19 15.14 -9.72
C PRO A 151 0.02 14.75 -10.63
N ALA A 152 0.03 13.53 -11.16
CA ALA A 152 -1.02 13.03 -12.03
C ALA A 152 -2.36 12.88 -11.28
N VAL A 153 -2.33 12.29 -10.09
CA VAL A 153 -3.53 12.15 -9.23
C VAL A 153 -4.09 13.52 -8.87
N LYS A 154 -3.23 14.49 -8.50
CA LYS A 154 -3.66 15.86 -8.22
C LYS A 154 -4.33 16.49 -9.44
N ALA A 155 -3.67 16.49 -10.60
CA ALA A 155 -4.19 17.11 -11.81
C ALA A 155 -5.54 16.50 -12.23
N VAL A 156 -5.68 15.19 -12.08
CA VAL A 156 -6.91 14.45 -12.37
C VAL A 156 -8.05 14.84 -11.41
N LEU A 157 -7.77 14.96 -10.11
CA LEU A 157 -8.79 15.32 -9.11
C LEU A 157 -9.15 16.81 -9.08
N GLU A 158 -8.32 17.68 -9.66
CA GLU A 158 -8.61 19.11 -9.82
C GLU A 158 -9.55 19.40 -11.00
N ASP A 159 -9.73 18.45 -11.92
CA ASP A 159 -10.74 18.53 -12.98
C ASP A 159 -12.15 18.38 -12.37
N PRO A 160 -13.04 19.39 -12.50
CA PRO A 160 -14.36 19.34 -11.87
C PRO A 160 -15.24 18.17 -12.32
N GLY A 161 -15.11 17.75 -13.58
CA GLY A 161 -15.90 16.64 -14.13
C GLY A 161 -15.46 15.31 -13.53
N VAL A 162 -14.15 15.09 -13.43
CA VAL A 162 -13.58 13.92 -12.74
C VAL A 162 -13.94 13.94 -11.25
N ALA A 163 -13.77 15.09 -10.61
CA ALA A 163 -14.00 15.25 -9.19
C ALA A 163 -15.45 14.90 -8.80
N ALA A 164 -16.43 15.28 -9.63
CA ALA A 164 -17.83 14.90 -9.46
C ALA A 164 -18.06 13.38 -9.62
N LYS A 165 -17.39 12.73 -10.59
CA LYS A 165 -17.48 11.28 -10.78
C LYS A 165 -16.86 10.51 -9.62
N PHE A 166 -15.71 10.97 -9.12
CA PHE A 166 -15.09 10.41 -7.92
C PHE A 166 -16.07 10.49 -6.74
N ASP A 167 -16.64 11.65 -6.45
CA ASP A 167 -17.59 11.83 -5.34
C ASP A 167 -18.82 10.93 -5.46
N GLN A 168 -19.29 10.69 -6.69
CA GLN A 168 -20.48 9.90 -6.98
C GLN A 168 -20.26 8.39 -6.82
N TYR A 169 -19.11 7.88 -7.29
CA TYR A 169 -18.89 6.43 -7.44
C TYR A 169 -17.92 5.82 -6.42
N THR A 170 -17.08 6.64 -5.79
CA THR A 170 -16.08 6.17 -4.83
C THR A 170 -16.67 6.10 -3.42
N THR A 171 -16.43 4.99 -2.72
CA THR A 171 -16.87 4.84 -1.32
C THR A 171 -16.21 5.91 -0.44
N GLY A 172 -17.01 6.65 0.33
CA GLY A 172 -16.54 7.80 1.12
C GLY A 172 -16.55 9.15 0.38
N GLY A 173 -16.77 9.13 -0.94
CA GLY A 173 -17.09 10.26 -1.78
C GLY A 173 -16.23 11.53 -1.52
N PRO A 174 -16.85 12.70 -1.28
CA PRO A 174 -16.13 13.97 -1.13
C PRO A 174 -15.08 13.97 -0.02
N ALA A 175 -15.36 13.33 1.12
CA ALA A 175 -14.45 13.29 2.25
C ALA A 175 -13.17 12.51 1.91
N ARG A 176 -13.32 11.41 1.16
CA ARG A 176 -12.17 10.62 0.67
C ARG A 176 -11.36 11.40 -0.36
N ARG A 177 -12.02 12.14 -1.26
CA ARG A 177 -11.36 13.00 -2.24
C ARG A 177 -10.53 14.10 -1.59
N GLU A 178 -11.10 14.80 -0.61
CA GLU A 178 -10.42 15.86 0.13
C GLU A 178 -9.17 15.33 0.84
N GLN A 179 -9.30 14.21 1.55
CA GLN A 179 -8.16 13.55 2.18
C GLN A 179 -7.06 13.16 1.16
N LEU A 180 -7.45 12.60 0.02
CA LEU A 180 -6.52 12.19 -1.03
C LEU A 180 -5.75 13.39 -1.60
N LEU A 181 -6.45 14.50 -1.87
CA LEU A 181 -5.83 15.75 -2.33
C LEU A 181 -4.84 16.29 -1.30
N ASP A 182 -5.21 16.30 -0.01
CA ASP A 182 -4.32 16.76 1.05
C ASP A 182 -3.07 15.89 1.18
N ASP A 183 -3.22 14.57 1.07
CA ASP A 183 -2.11 13.63 1.16
C ASP A 183 -1.16 13.73 -0.03
N VAL A 184 -1.69 13.98 -1.23
CA VAL A 184 -0.91 14.19 -2.44
C VAL A 184 -0.19 15.54 -2.43
N LYS A 185 -0.83 16.61 -1.95
CA LYS A 185 -0.21 17.95 -1.82
C LYS A 185 1.02 17.94 -0.91
N LYS A 186 1.02 17.12 0.16
CA LYS A 186 2.17 17.01 1.08
C LYS A 186 3.45 16.48 0.42
N VAL A 187 3.35 15.82 -0.73
CA VAL A 187 4.50 15.16 -1.39
C VAL A 187 4.92 15.80 -2.71
N ILE A 188 4.11 16.72 -3.27
CA ILE A 188 4.46 17.49 -4.46
C ILE A 188 5.33 18.68 -4.01
N PRO A 189 6.58 18.82 -4.51
CA PRO A 189 7.35 20.03 -4.27
C PRO A 189 6.64 21.24 -4.90
N GLY A 190 6.51 22.31 -4.14
CA GLY A 190 5.95 23.59 -4.60
C GLY A 190 6.82 24.28 -5.63
#